data_AF-A0A3D9VAD9-F1
#
_entry.id   AF-A0A3D9VAD9-F1
#
_cell.length_a   1.000
_cell.length_b   1.000
_cell.length_c   1.000
_cell.angle_alpha   90.00
_cell.angle_beta   90.00
_cell.angle_gamma   90.00
#
_symmetry.space_group_name_H-M   'P 1'
#
loop_
_entity.id
_entity.type
_entity.pdbx_description
1 polymer ?
#
loop_
_entity_poly.entity_id
_entity_poly.type
_entity_poly.pdbx_seq_one_letter_code
_entity_poly.pdbx_strand_id
1 'polypeptide(L)' 'MGELVPYHELLDSGRLDWLWDGRLHTMYGYTSHDLATFARVLARPCPDCGAGQAERCRTTSGRELMALDEQHLSRRLRR' A
#
# COMPACT_ATOMS: atom_id res chain seq x y z
N MET A 1 20.50 6.60 4.80
CA MET A 1 19.53 6.11 3.79
C MET A 1 19.28 4.66 4.12
N GLY A 2 18.10 4.31 4.65
CA GLY A 2 17.78 2.92 4.97
C GLY A 2 17.68 2.10 3.70
N GLU A 3 18.23 0.89 3.70
CA GLU A 3 18.12 -0.05 2.59
C GLU A 3 16.65 -0.42 2.38
N LEU A 4 16.18 -0.40 1.13
CA LEU A 4 14.82 -0.83 0.80
C LEU A 4 14.75 -2.34 0.94
N VAL A 5 13.76 -2.82 1.67
CA VAL A 5 13.50 -4.25 1.85
C VAL A 5 12.94 -4.82 0.54
N PRO A 6 13.47 -5.95 0.04
CA PRO A 6 12.94 -6.63 -1.14
C PRO A 6 11.46 -7.02 -1.00
N TYR A 7 10.74 -7.07 -2.12
CA TYR A 7 9.30 -7.39 -2.12
C TYR A 7 8.96 -8.75 -1.47
N HIS A 8 9.78 -9.78 -1.71
CA HIS A 8 9.53 -11.11 -1.14
C HIS A 8 9.66 -11.09 0.40
N GLU A 9 10.67 -10.41 0.94
CA GLU A 9 10.84 -10.24 2.38
C GLU A 9 9.69 -9.45 3.03
N LEU A 10 9.07 -8.50 2.31
CA LEU A 10 7.87 -7.80 2.80
C LEU A 10 6.66 -8.74 2.92
N LEU A 11 6.55 -9.73 2.04
CA LEU A 11 5.52 -10.77 2.14
C LEU A 11 5.87 -11.75 3.27
N ASP A 12 7.11 -12.26 3.30
CA ASP A 12 7.56 -13.26 4.28
C ASP A 12 7.53 -12.75 5.72
N SER A 13 7.72 -11.44 5.93
CA SER A 13 7.62 -10.79 7.24
C SER A 13 6.19 -10.55 7.72
N GLY A 14 5.18 -10.83 6.89
CA GLY A 14 3.76 -10.64 7.21
C GLY A 14 3.30 -9.18 7.29
N ARG A 15 4.15 -8.22 6.92
CA ARG A 15 3.81 -6.78 6.95
C ARG A 15 2.66 -6.43 6.00
N LEU A 16 2.41 -7.26 5.00
CA LEU A 16 1.34 -7.10 4.01
C LEU A 16 0.16 -8.07 4.21
N ASP A 17 0.19 -8.96 5.21
CA ASP A 17 -0.85 -10.00 5.41
C ASP A 17 -2.26 -9.41 5.55
N TRP A 18 -2.36 -8.20 6.12
CA TRP A 18 -3.63 -7.50 6.30
C TRP A 18 -4.38 -7.24 4.97
N LEU A 19 -3.69 -7.25 3.82
CA LEU A 19 -4.34 -7.17 2.51
C LEU A 19 -5.27 -8.36 2.26
N TRP A 20 -4.93 -9.53 2.80
CA TRP A 20 -5.62 -10.80 2.57
C TRP A 20 -6.54 -11.23 3.72
N ASP A 21 -6.75 -10.41 4.75
CA ASP A 21 -7.71 -10.63 5.86
C ASP A 21 -9.19 -10.61 5.41
N GLY A 22 -9.47 -10.40 4.11
CA GLY A 22 -10.82 -10.38 3.55
C GLY A 22 -11.57 -9.05 3.70
N ARG A 23 -11.13 -8.16 4.61
CA ARG A 23 -11.71 -6.82 4.79
C ARG A 23 -11.78 -6.00 3.51
N LEU A 24 -10.71 -6.00 2.72
CA LEU A 24 -10.67 -5.26 1.46
C LEU A 24 -11.59 -5.86 0.40
N HIS A 25 -11.76 -7.18 0.40
CA HIS A 25 -12.75 -7.84 -0.45
C HIS A 25 -14.17 -7.42 -0.06
N THR A 26 -14.50 -7.43 1.24
CA THR A 26 -15.83 -7.02 1.72
C THR A 26 -16.13 -5.54 1.47
N MET A 27 -15.17 -4.64 1.69
CA MET A 27 -15.39 -3.20 1.56
C MET A 27 -15.36 -2.69 0.12
N TYR A 28 -14.47 -3.25 -0.70
CA TYR A 28 -14.17 -2.72 -2.05
C TYR A 28 -14.38 -3.73 -3.18
N GLY A 29 -14.73 -4.99 -2.88
CA GLY A 29 -14.87 -6.05 -3.88
C GLY A 29 -13.53 -6.51 -4.47
N TYR A 30 -12.40 -6.20 -3.83
CA TYR A 30 -11.08 -6.51 -4.38
C TYR A 30 -10.88 -8.01 -4.58
N THR A 31 -10.35 -8.33 -5.76
CA THR A 31 -9.98 -9.69 -6.14
C THR A 31 -8.55 -10.00 -5.71
N SER A 32 -8.15 -11.27 -5.80
CA SER A 32 -6.75 -11.66 -5.56
C SER A 32 -5.75 -10.90 -6.45
N HIS A 33 -6.15 -10.55 -7.67
CA HIS A 33 -5.32 -9.76 -8.58
C HIS A 33 -5.14 -8.31 -8.10
N ASP A 34 -6.20 -7.70 -7.57
CA ASP A 34 -6.15 -6.35 -7.00
C ASP A 34 -5.29 -6.33 -5.73
N LEU A 35 -5.42 -7.33 -4.86
CA LEU A 35 -4.59 -7.46 -3.65
C LEU A 35 -3.10 -7.63 -4.00
N ALA A 36 -2.77 -8.43 -5.01
CA ALA A 36 -1.40 -8.56 -5.50
C ALA A 36 -0.87 -7.23 -6.08
N THR A 37 -1.72 -6.46 -6.75
CA THR A 37 -1.37 -5.12 -7.22
C THR A 37 -1.14 -4.16 -6.05
N PHE A 38 -2.00 -4.22 -5.03
CA PHE A 38 -1.87 -3.46 -3.79
C PHE A 38 -0.54 -3.74 -3.09
N ALA A 39 -0.18 -5.00 -2.92
CA ALA A 39 1.10 -5.40 -2.34
C ALA A 39 2.29 -4.80 -3.09
N ARG A 40 2.27 -4.81 -4.43
CA ARG A 40 3.33 -4.21 -5.26
C ARG A 40 3.41 -2.69 -5.13
N VAL A 41 2.26 -2.02 -4.97
CA VAL A 41 2.18 -0.57 -4.75
C VAL A 41 2.80 -0.19 -3.41
N LEU A 42 2.47 -0.93 -2.35
CA LEU A 42 3.02 -0.71 -1.01
C LEU A 42 4.49 -1.15 -0.85
N ALA A 43 5.03 -1.94 -1.78
CA ALA A 43 6.41 -2.40 -1.76
C ALA A 43 7.45 -1.27 -1.95
N ARG A 44 6.99 -0.06 -2.29
CA ARG A 44 7.83 1.13 -2.48
C ARG A 44 7.41 2.18 -1.46
N PRO A 45 8.32 2.99 -0.91
CA PRO A 45 7.90 4.12 -0.09
C PRO A 45 7.08 5.13 -0.91
N CYS A 46 6.12 5.78 -0.27
CA CYS A 46 5.32 6.82 -0.91
C CYS A 46 6.15 8.11 -1.04
N PRO A 47 6.36 8.64 -2.27
CA PRO A 47 7.13 9.86 -2.47
C PRO A 47 6.39 11.15 -2.07
N ASP A 48 5.07 11.09 -1.84
CA ASP A 48 4.22 12.25 -1.58
C ASP A 48 3.94 12.45 -0.08
N CYS A 49 3.44 11.40 0.60
CA CYS A 49 3.12 11.47 2.03
C CYS A 49 4.25 10.97 2.95
N GLY A 50 5.30 10.37 2.40
CA GLY A 50 6.44 9.86 3.16
C GLY A 50 6.21 8.51 3.86
N ALA A 51 5.08 7.84 3.62
CA ALA A 51 4.84 6.48 4.12
C ALA A 51 5.93 5.50 3.65
N GLY A 52 6.44 4.67 4.57
CA GLY A 52 7.44 3.65 4.28
C GLY A 52 6.87 2.43 3.55
N GLN A 53 7.73 1.45 3.26
CA GLN A 53 7.29 0.20 2.64
C GLN A 53 6.29 -0.54 3.54
N ALA A 54 5.25 -1.11 2.94
CA ALA A 54 4.14 -1.79 3.62
C ALA A 54 3.33 -0.92 4.60
N GLU A 55 3.52 0.39 4.63
CA GLU A 55 2.68 1.32 5.38
C GLU A 55 1.54 1.85 4.51
N ARG A 56 0.41 2.25 5.11
CA ARG A 56 -0.67 2.90 4.37
C ARG A 56 -0.40 4.40 4.24
N CYS A 57 -0.74 4.98 3.09
CA CYS A 57 -0.82 6.42 2.90
C CYS A 57 -1.74 7.06 3.95
N ARG A 58 -1.42 8.29 4.34
CA ARG A 58 -2.26 9.11 5.22
C ARG A 58 -2.51 10.47 4.60
N THR A 59 -3.66 11.06 4.88
CA THR A 59 -3.95 12.46 4.55
C THR A 59 -3.10 13.41 5.41
N THR A 60 -3.03 14.68 5.04
CA THR A 60 -2.39 15.73 5.86
C THR A 60 -3.03 15.85 7.26
N SER A 61 -4.31 15.49 7.39
CA SER A 61 -5.02 15.44 8.68
C SER A 61 -4.79 14.15 9.48
N GLY A 62 -3.99 13.20 8.97
CA GLY A 62 -3.63 11.95 9.66
C GLY A 62 -4.58 10.77 9.43
N ARG A 63 -5.57 10.89 8.55
CA ARG A 63 -6.50 9.79 8.23
C ARG A 63 -5.81 8.78 7.30
N GLU A 64 -5.88 7.50 7.64
CA GLU A 64 -5.38 6.42 6.77
C GLU A 64 -6.26 6.25 5.53
N LEU A 65 -5.62 6.15 4.38
CA LEU A 65 -6.26 5.78 3.12
C LEU A 65 -6.33 4.26 3.03
N MET A 66 -7.37 3.74 2.39
CA MET A 66 -7.67 2.31 2.38
C MET A 66 -7.86 1.76 0.96
N ALA A 67 -8.24 2.58 -0.01
CA ALA A 67 -8.43 2.14 -1.39
C ALA A 67 -7.08 2.04 -2.11
N LEU A 68 -6.95 1.06 -3.00
CA LEU A 68 -5.75 0.79 -3.82
C LEU A 68 -5.30 2.01 -4.62
N ASP A 69 -6.25 2.69 -5.27
CA ASP A 69 -5.98 3.85 -6.12
C ASP A 69 -5.56 5.10 -5.33
N GLU A 70 -5.56 5.05 -4.00
CA GLU A 70 -5.11 6.16 -3.15
C GLU A 70 -3.69 5.95 -2.60
N GLN A 71 -3.10 4.77 -2.85
CA GLN A 71 -1.87 4.33 -2.18
C GLN A 71 -0.65 4.55 -3.03
N HIS A 72 0.38 5.14 -2.40
CA HIS A 72 1.75 5.21 -2.89
C HIS A 72 1.85 5.71 -4.33
N LEU A 73 0.83 6.46 -4.77
CA LEU A 73 0.80 7.07 -6.07
C LEU A 73 1.91 8.10 -6.11
N SER A 74 2.81 7.95 -7.07
CA SER A 74 3.55 9.10 -7.56
C SER A 74 2.51 9.99 -8.24
N ARG A 75 1.97 10.98 -7.52
CA ARG A 75 0.90 11.88 -8.02
C ARG A 75 1.39 12.62 -9.28
N ARG A 76 1.30 11.99 -10.44
CA ARG A 76 1.19 12.64 -11.77
C ARG A 76 -0.28 12.97 -12.11
N LEU A 77 -1.17 12.96 -11.12
CA LEU A 77 -2.57 13.39 -11.24
C LEU A 77 -2.82 14.77 -10.61
N ARG A 78 -1.80 15.65 -10.59
CA ARG A 78 -2.03 17.10 -10.51
C ARG A 78 -1.93 17.64 -11.93
N ARG A 79 -3.06 17.67 -12.64
CA ARG A 79 -3.28 18.55 -13.79
C ARG A 79 -4.48 19.43 -13.49
#